data_AF-K1STB6-F1
#
_entry.id   AF-K1STB6-F1
#
_cell.length_a   1.000
_cell.length_b   1.000
_cell.length_c   1.000
_cell.angle_alpha   90.00
_cell.angle_beta   90.00
_cell.angle_gamma   90.00
#
_symmetry.space_group_name_H-M   'P 1'
#
loop_
_entity.id
_entity.type
_entity.pdbx_description
1 polymer ?
#
loop_
_entity_poly.entity_id
_entity_poly.type
_entity_poly.pdbx_seq_one_letter_code
_entity_poly.pdbx_strand_id
1 'polypeptide(L)'
;MKLGIVGLPNVGKSTLFNALTSTQNAQAANYPFCTIEPNSGIVPVPDARLDKLAEIWQTDKKTPAIVEFVDIAGLVKGASQGAGLGNKFLGHIRECDAIVHVVRCFDDDNIIHVVEDVNKPESVDPIRDIDAIDLEL
;
A
#
# COMPACT_ATOMS: atom_id res chain seq x y z
N MET A 1 -7.34 9.70 -6.69
CA MET A 1 -6.21 9.81 -5.75
C MET A 1 -5.61 8.42 -5.63
N LYS A 2 -4.33 8.29 -6.00
CA LYS A 2 -3.56 7.05 -5.97
C LYS A 2 -2.58 7.07 -4.79
N LEU A 3 -2.64 6.07 -3.95
CA LEU A 3 -1.76 5.89 -2.80
C LEU A 3 -0.85 4.69 -3.01
N GLY A 4 0.45 4.92 -3.00
CA GLY A 4 1.46 3.86 -3.14
C GLY A 4 1.82 3.27 -1.78
N ILE A 5 1.59 1.99 -1.56
CA ILE A 5 2.00 1.30 -0.33
C ILE A 5 3.45 0.83 -0.51
N VAL A 6 4.34 1.31 0.37
CA VAL A 6 5.77 0.95 0.41
C VAL A 6 6.13 0.39 1.78
N GLY A 7 7.23 -0.36 1.85
CA GLY A 7 7.73 -0.94 3.07
C GLY A 7 8.80 -1.99 2.76
N LEU A 8 9.60 -2.34 3.78
CA LEU A 8 10.59 -3.41 3.68
C LEU A 8 9.90 -4.77 3.48
N PRO A 9 10.65 -5.81 3.06
CA PRO A 9 10.13 -7.18 3.07
C PRO A 9 9.59 -7.58 4.45
N ASN A 10 8.52 -8.38 4.47
CA ASN A 10 7.95 -8.98 5.69
C ASN A 10 7.36 -8.02 6.75
N VAL A 11 7.18 -6.73 6.43
CA VAL A 11 6.57 -5.74 7.35
C VAL A 11 5.04 -5.85 7.45
N GLY A 12 4.41 -6.76 6.69
CA GLY A 12 2.95 -6.90 6.63
C GLY A 12 2.27 -6.09 5.52
N LYS A 13 3.02 -5.55 4.56
CA LYS A 13 2.51 -4.79 3.41
C LYS A 13 1.39 -5.51 2.64
N SER A 14 1.62 -6.74 2.20
CA SER A 14 0.61 -7.52 1.46
C SER A 14 -0.59 -7.89 2.34
N THR A 15 -0.37 -8.11 3.64
CA THR A 15 -1.46 -8.34 4.61
C THR A 15 -2.35 -7.11 4.74
N LEU A 16 -1.76 -5.91 4.83
CA LEU A 16 -2.49 -4.64 4.86
C LEU A 16 -3.24 -4.39 3.55
N PHE A 17 -2.58 -4.58 2.40
CA PHE A 17 -3.21 -4.43 1.08
C PHE A 17 -4.39 -5.39 0.91
N ASN A 18 -4.19 -6.66 1.26
CA ASN A 18 -5.26 -7.66 1.22
C ASN A 18 -6.38 -7.30 2.18
N ALA A 19 -6.10 -6.80 3.38
CA ALA A 19 -7.15 -6.35 4.29
C ALA A 19 -7.95 -5.20 3.65
N LEU A 20 -7.28 -4.16 3.15
CA LEU A 20 -7.93 -3.01 2.51
C LEU A 20 -8.80 -3.41 1.31
N THR A 21 -8.34 -4.37 0.51
CA THR A 21 -9.05 -4.83 -0.70
C THR A 21 -10.06 -5.95 -0.45
N SER A 22 -9.94 -6.71 0.64
CA SER A 22 -10.83 -7.84 0.98
C SER A 22 -11.97 -7.45 1.92
N THR A 23 -11.81 -6.42 2.76
CA THR A 23 -12.86 -6.00 3.73
C THR A 23 -14.15 -5.58 3.04
N GLN A 24 -14.07 -5.26 1.76
CA GLN A 24 -15.22 -5.15 0.88
C GLN A 24 -14.82 -5.91 -0.37
N ASN A 25 -15.40 -7.09 -0.62
CA ASN A 25 -15.39 -7.75 -1.93
C ASN A 25 -15.16 -6.69 -2.99
N ALA A 26 -13.92 -6.57 -3.50
CA ALA A 26 -13.54 -5.52 -4.41
C ALA A 26 -14.63 -5.52 -5.44
N GLN A 27 -15.53 -4.53 -5.35
CA GLN A 27 -16.63 -4.52 -6.26
C GLN A 27 -15.90 -4.26 -7.56
N ALA A 28 -15.76 -5.30 -8.37
CA ALA A 28 -15.95 -5.24 -9.79
C ALA A 28 -17.37 -4.69 -10.06
N ALA A 29 -17.75 -3.59 -9.39
CA ALA A 29 -18.61 -2.59 -9.95
C ALA A 29 -17.89 -2.25 -11.24
N ASN A 30 -18.53 -2.63 -12.34
CA ASN A 30 -18.10 -2.33 -13.69
C ASN A 30 -18.05 -0.81 -13.83
N TYR A 31 -17.02 -0.16 -13.29
CA TYR A 31 -16.64 1.17 -13.65
C TYR A 31 -16.09 1.02 -15.06
N PRO A 32 -16.84 1.45 -16.08
CA PRO A 32 -16.31 1.43 -17.44
C PRO A 32 -15.02 2.27 -17.35
N PHE A 33 -13.93 1.79 -17.96
CA PHE A 33 -12.62 2.46 -18.06
C PHE A 33 -11.57 2.20 -16.96
N CYS A 34 -11.82 1.43 -15.89
CA CYS A 34 -10.77 1.08 -14.92
C CYS A 34 -10.06 -0.23 -15.30
N THR A 35 -8.79 -0.15 -15.73
CA THR A 35 -7.90 -1.31 -15.78
C THR A 35 -7.46 -1.64 -14.35
N ILE A 36 -7.97 -2.72 -13.77
CA ILE A 36 -7.49 -3.22 -12.47
C ILE A 36 -6.18 -3.96 -12.74
N GLU A 37 -5.06 -3.30 -12.50
CA GLU A 37 -3.76 -3.99 -12.47
C GLU A 37 -3.71 -4.89 -11.23
N PRO A 38 -3.05 -6.06 -11.29
CA PRO A 38 -3.08 -7.07 -10.23
C PRO A 38 -2.57 -6.58 -8.86
N ASN A 39 -1.83 -5.47 -8.84
CA ASN A 39 -1.30 -4.84 -7.63
C ASN A 39 -2.03 -3.52 -7.29
N SER A 40 -3.24 -3.30 -7.78
CA SER A 40 -4.05 -2.10 -7.52
C SER A 40 -5.43 -2.46 -6.98
N GLY A 41 -5.97 -1.64 -6.07
CA GLY A 41 -7.26 -1.87 -5.43
C GLY A 41 -7.99 -0.57 -5.11
N ILE A 42 -9.27 -0.49 -5.47
CA ILE A 42 -10.12 0.67 -5.16
C ILE A 42 -10.86 0.41 -3.86
N VAL A 43 -10.75 1.36 -2.92
CA VAL A 43 -11.36 1.29 -1.59
C VAL A 43 -12.22 2.54 -1.38
N PRO A 44 -13.52 2.40 -1.06
CA PRO A 44 -14.34 3.55 -0.73
C PRO A 44 -14.01 4.09 0.66
N VAL A 45 -14.05 5.41 0.77
CA VAL A 45 -13.76 6.13 2.01
C VAL A 45 -14.94 5.94 2.98
N PRO A 46 -14.71 5.39 4.18
CA PRO A 46 -15.75 5.32 5.21
C PRO A 46 -16.07 6.74 5.71
N ASP A 47 -17.32 7.18 5.53
CA ASP A 47 -17.78 8.50 5.97
C ASP A 47 -19.17 8.42 6.61
N ALA A 48 -19.21 8.51 7.94
CA ALA A 48 -20.45 8.48 8.71
C ALA A 48 -21.40 9.65 8.38
N ARG A 49 -20.89 10.76 7.85
CA ARG A 49 -21.72 11.89 7.43
C ARG A 49 -22.54 11.54 6.19
N LEU A 50 -21.93 10.79 5.27
CA LEU A 50 -22.62 10.31 4.08
C LEU A 50 -23.74 9.33 4.46
N ASP A 51 -23.50 8.49 5.46
CA ASP A 51 -24.52 7.58 6.00
C ASP A 51 -25.69 8.34 6.60
N LYS A 52 -25.41 9.39 7.39
CA LYS A 52 -26.45 10.26 7.96
C LYS A 52 -27.27 10.98 6.90
N LEU A 53 -26.64 11.47 5.84
CA LEU A 53 -27.36 12.10 4.73
C LEU A 53 -28.26 11.08 3.98
N ALA A 54 -27.77 9.86 3.79
CA ALA A 54 -28.54 8.80 3.16
C ALA A 54 -29.77 8.40 4.01
N GLU A 55 -29.64 8.38 5.33
CA GLU A 55 -30.75 8.15 6.27
C GLU A 55 -31.81 9.26 6.20
N ILE A 56 -31.38 10.54 6.18
CA ILE A 56 -32.28 11.71 6.16
C ILE A 56 -33.06 11.76 4.84
N TRP A 57 -32.38 11.57 3.72
CA TRP A 57 -32.95 11.71 2.38
C TRP A 57 -33.57 10.42 1.84
N GLN A 58 -33.40 9.28 2.53
CA GLN A 58 -33.89 7.96 2.12
C GLN A 58 -33.55 7.64 0.66
N THR A 59 -32.28 7.83 0.28
CA THR A 59 -31.83 7.64 -1.10
C THR A 59 -31.65 6.17 -1.46
N ASP A 60 -32.03 5.78 -2.67
CA ASP A 60 -31.84 4.42 -3.19
C ASP A 60 -30.36 4.10 -3.50
N LYS A 61 -29.49 5.12 -3.57
CA LYS A 61 -28.08 4.96 -3.92
C LYS A 61 -27.16 5.85 -3.09
N LYS A 62 -26.21 5.23 -2.40
CA LYS A 62 -25.09 5.90 -1.73
C LYS A 62 -23.83 5.79 -2.59
N THR A 63 -23.20 6.92 -2.92
CA THR A 63 -21.93 6.94 -3.69
C THR A 63 -20.82 7.52 -2.81
N PRO A 64 -19.93 6.68 -2.25
CA PRO A 64 -18.81 7.16 -1.45
C PRO A 64 -17.70 7.75 -2.33
N ALA A 65 -16.83 8.57 -1.72
CA ALA A 65 -15.54 8.89 -2.32
C ALA A 65 -14.68 7.62 -2.40
N ILE A 66 -13.76 7.55 -3.35
CA ILE A 66 -12.90 6.39 -3.57
C ILE A 66 -11.42 6.78 -3.52
N VAL A 67 -10.61 5.84 -3.06
CA VAL A 67 -9.15 5.92 -3.06
C VAL A 67 -8.60 4.67 -3.72
N GLU A 68 -7.61 4.84 -4.59
CA GLU A 68 -6.91 3.75 -5.24
C GLU A 68 -5.62 3.48 -4.47
N PHE A 69 -5.44 2.25 -3.99
CA PHE A 69 -4.21 1.78 -3.38
C PHE A 69 -3.42 0.96 -4.40
N VAL A 70 -2.14 1.22 -4.50
CA VAL A 70 -1.20 0.49 -5.35
C VAL A 70 -0.19 -0.19 -4.44
N ASP A 71 -0.11 -1.51 -4.51
CA ASP A 71 0.92 -2.28 -3.83
C ASP A 71 2.23 -2.18 -4.61
N ILE A 72 3.15 -1.37 -4.11
CA ILE A 72 4.45 -1.21 -4.76
C ILE A 72 5.35 -2.36 -4.28
N ALA A 73 5.96 -3.10 -5.21
CA ALA A 73 6.82 -4.24 -4.90
C ALA A 73 7.93 -3.83 -3.91
N GLY A 74 8.26 -4.72 -2.98
CA GLY A 74 9.14 -4.40 -1.84
C GLY A 74 10.46 -3.77 -2.27
N LEU A 75 10.86 -2.72 -1.54
CA LEU A 75 12.09 -1.99 -1.78
C LEU A 75 13.27 -2.92 -1.46
N VAL A 76 14.10 -3.21 -2.46
CA VAL A 76 15.39 -3.87 -2.26
C VAL A 76 16.45 -2.79 -2.39
N LYS A 77 17.36 -2.72 -1.39
CA LYS A 77 18.49 -1.79 -1.37
C LYS A 77 19.21 -1.79 -2.73
N GLY A 78 19.48 -0.60 -3.27
CA GLY A 78 20.07 -0.41 -4.61
C GLY A 78 19.05 -0.16 -5.72
N ALA A 79 17.78 0.13 -5.39
CA ALA A 79 16.78 0.58 -6.36
C ALA A 79 17.24 1.86 -7.07
N SER A 80 17.90 2.76 -6.33
CA SER A 80 18.53 3.98 -6.85
C SER A 80 19.77 3.73 -7.73
N GLN A 81 20.43 2.56 -7.64
CA GLN A 81 21.70 2.27 -8.32
C GLN A 81 21.53 1.63 -9.71
N GLY A 82 20.31 1.53 -10.24
CA GLY A 82 20.09 1.29 -11.67
C GLY A 82 20.16 -0.17 -12.14
N ALA A 83 19.95 -1.17 -11.27
CA ALA A 83 19.88 -2.59 -11.65
C ALA A 83 18.63 -2.99 -12.48
N GLY A 84 17.95 -2.03 -13.15
CA GLY A 84 16.82 -2.24 -14.04
C GLY A 84 15.46 -2.44 -13.35
N LEU A 85 15.42 -3.07 -12.17
CA LEU A 85 14.18 -3.23 -11.38
C LEU A 85 13.79 -1.97 -10.60
N GLY A 86 14.77 -1.20 -10.11
CA GLY A 86 14.53 0.02 -9.32
C GLY A 86 13.86 1.16 -10.10
N ASN A 87 14.12 1.29 -11.41
CA ASN A 87 13.48 2.33 -12.22
C ASN A 87 11.97 2.09 -12.42
N LYS A 88 11.53 0.82 -12.50
CA LYS A 88 10.10 0.49 -12.56
C LYS A 88 9.42 0.80 -11.23
N PHE A 89 10.10 0.49 -10.13
CA PHE A 89 9.65 0.82 -8.77
C PHE A 89 9.48 2.34 -8.57
N LEU A 90 10.51 3.14 -8.87
CA LEU A 90 10.43 4.60 -8.79
C LEU A 90 9.40 5.18 -9.77
N GLY A 91 9.18 4.53 -10.92
CA GLY A 91 8.10 4.86 -11.84
C GLY A 91 6.72 4.75 -11.18
N HIS A 92 6.43 3.62 -10.54
CA HIS A 92 5.16 3.42 -9.84
C HIS A 92 4.95 4.40 -8.68
N ILE A 93 6.01 4.76 -7.94
CA ILE A 93 5.92 5.78 -6.88
C ILE A 93 5.58 7.15 -7.47
N ARG A 94 6.22 7.55 -8.58
CA ARG A 94 5.97 8.83 -9.24
C ARG A 94 4.56 8.97 -9.81
N GLU A 95 3.89 7.86 -10.07
CA GLU A 95 2.50 7.82 -10.51
C GLU A 95 1.49 7.91 -9.35
N CYS A 96 1.96 7.86 -8.10
CA CYS A 96 1.14 8.00 -6.91
C CYS A 96 1.07 9.45 -6.43
N ASP A 97 -0.08 9.85 -5.89
CA ASP A 97 -0.30 11.17 -5.30
C ASP A 97 0.26 11.26 -3.87
N ALA A 98 0.36 10.13 -3.17
CA ALA A 98 0.99 10.02 -1.85
C ALA A 98 1.48 8.60 -1.56
N ILE A 99 2.35 8.48 -0.56
CA ILE A 99 2.99 7.23 -0.14
C ILE A 99 2.43 6.81 1.22
N VAL A 100 2.10 5.53 1.36
CA VAL A 100 1.74 4.87 2.62
C VAL A 100 2.90 3.98 3.02
N HIS A 101 3.67 4.42 4.01
CA HIS A 101 4.85 3.72 4.49
C HIS A 101 4.46 2.73 5.60
N VAL A 102 4.61 1.44 5.33
CA VAL A 102 4.37 0.35 6.29
C VAL A 102 5.68 0.02 7.01
N VAL A 103 5.71 0.27 8.31
CA VAL A 103 6.87 0.05 9.18
C VAL A 103 6.56 -1.07 10.16
N ARG A 104 7.49 -2.02 10.32
CA ARG A 104 7.34 -3.13 11.26
C ARG A 104 7.59 -2.64 12.69
N CYS A 105 6.59 -2.74 13.55
CA CYS A 105 6.67 -2.39 14.98
C CYS A 105 6.37 -3.58 15.89
N PHE A 106 6.72 -4.79 15.45
CA PHE A 106 6.51 -6.02 16.21
C PHE A 106 7.68 -6.99 16.00
N ASP A 107 8.06 -7.68 17.06
CA ASP A 107 9.04 -8.76 17.03
C ASP A 107 8.33 -10.10 16.80
N ASP A 108 8.89 -10.95 15.94
CA ASP A 108 8.44 -12.32 15.72
C ASP A 108 9.64 -13.17 15.31
N ASP A 109 9.97 -14.17 16.13
CA ASP A 109 11.11 -15.08 15.93
C ASP A 109 10.99 -15.93 14.66
N ASN A 110 9.78 -16.05 14.10
CA ASN A 110 9.53 -16.78 12.86
C ASN A 110 9.69 -15.91 11.61
N ILE A 111 9.89 -14.61 11.76
CA ILE A 111 9.92 -13.64 10.65
C ILE A 111 11.28 -12.98 10.60
N ILE A 112 12.07 -13.37 9.60
CA ILE A 112 13.37 -12.76 9.30
C ILE A 112 13.15 -11.29 8.95
N HIS A 113 13.74 -10.40 9.76
CA HIS A 113 13.84 -8.98 9.44
C HIS A 113 14.97 -8.78 8.43
N VAL A 114 14.64 -8.16 7.30
CA VAL A 114 15.58 -7.93 6.20
C VAL A 114 15.67 -6.43 5.95
N VAL A 115 16.78 -5.83 6.31
CA VAL A 115 17.09 -4.42 6.00
C VAL A 115 17.99 -4.35 4.76
N GLU A 116 19.05 -5.17 4.71
CA GLU A 116 20.07 -5.08 3.64
C GLU A 116 20.44 -6.42 2.99
N ASP A 117 20.63 -7.47 3.79
CA ASP A 117 21.08 -8.78 3.33
C ASP A 117 20.13 -9.87 3.85
N VAL A 118 19.51 -10.62 2.93
CA VAL A 118 18.61 -11.73 3.25
C VAL A 118 19.31 -12.82 4.08
N ASN A 119 20.65 -12.84 4.07
CA ASN A 119 21.47 -13.80 4.81
C ASN A 119 21.88 -13.31 6.21
N LYS A 120 21.55 -12.07 6.60
CA LYS A 120 21.85 -11.52 7.92
C LYS A 120 20.56 -11.10 8.62
N PRO A 121 20.03 -11.93 9.54
CA PRO A 121 18.91 -11.51 10.37
C PRO A 121 19.34 -10.34 11.26
N GLU A 122 18.59 -9.25 11.19
CA GLU A 122 18.79 -8.08 12.05
C GLU A 122 17.63 -7.94 13.03
N SER A 123 17.82 -7.20 14.12
CA SER A 123 16.71 -6.83 15.00
C SER A 123 15.77 -5.86 14.28
N VAL A 124 14.49 -5.91 14.62
CA VAL A 124 13.53 -4.91 14.14
C VAL A 124 13.91 -3.55 14.72
N ASP A 125 14.04 -2.55 13.85
CA ASP A 125 14.27 -1.16 14.26
C ASP A 125 13.44 -0.24 13.35
N PRO A 126 12.27 0.21 13.83
CA PRO A 126 11.36 1.04 13.05
C PRO A 126 12.00 2.32 12.51
N ILE A 127 12.92 2.94 13.27
CA ILE A 127 13.53 4.22 12.88
C ILE A 127 14.49 3.98 11.71
N ARG A 128 15.36 2.97 11.85
CA ARG A 128 16.29 2.58 10.79
C ARG A 128 15.58 2.13 9.52
N ASP A 129 14.46 1.41 9.67
CA ASP A 129 13.66 0.98 8.53
C ASP A 129 13.07 2.18 7.75
N ILE A 130 12.63 3.22 8.47
CA ILE A 130 12.16 4.47 7.86
C ILE A 130 13.29 5.14 7.08
N ASP A 131 14.44 5.33 7.74
CA ASP A 131 15.61 6.00 7.14
C ASP A 131 16.10 5.26 5.88
N ALA A 132 16.06 3.93 5.89
CA ALA A 132 16.48 3.10 4.76
C ALA A 132 15.61 3.31 3.52
N ILE A 133 14.30 3.47 3.70
CA ILE A 133 13.36 3.72 2.60
C ILE A 133 13.46 5.17 2.14
N ASP A 134 13.55 6.13 3.06
CA ASP A 134 13.69 7.55 2.73
C ASP A 134 14.99 7.85 1.95
N LEU A 135 16.05 7.07 2.17
CA LEU A 135 17.31 7.20 1.43
C LEU A 135 17.20 6.72 -0.04
N GLU A 136 16.25 5.85 -0.35
CA GLU A 136 16.06 5.25 -1.68
C GLU A 136 14.96 5.96 -2.51
N LEU A 137 14.18 6.85 -1.88
CA LEU A 137 13.14 7.69 -2.51
C LEU A 137 13.72 9.01 -3.05
#